data_AF-A0A347ADC4-F1
#
_entry.id   AF-A0A347ADC4-F1
#
_cell.length_a   1.000
_cell.length_b   1.000
_cell.length_c   1.000
_cell.angle_alpha   90.00
_cell.angle_beta   90.00
_cell.angle_gamma   90.00
#
_symmetry.space_group_name_H-M   'P 1'
#
loop_
_entity.id
_entity.type
_entity.pdbx_description
1 polymer ?
#
loop_
_entity_poly.entity_id
_entity_poly.type
_entity_poly.pdbx_seq_one_letter_code
_entity_poly.pdbx_strand_id
1 'polypeptide(L)'
;MPLIAQNHLQFIIEVALILYAGVMFLLNIVPLSMTIVLFMSLILCIGFSLMFGIDTLLLLLQTGHYELTHSFGPIALLAAVTALATLPIMKESGVKTGSLRGFIVLLIIVITIAGGLMHRSFLLLWLMGLLIGYFIISKSFRQKSVFTIKKLLLFAGIGIVGFGSLEMLSRVLEMPVLSPFLRIFRIESFADPSIAMVLKNSTLFGHEHGACYWGDQCLNGTDGYITLPMSLIISFGLPFPLFYGILVSKKDVIDYMLPGIFGFTFDFGYIGLIVLLLWCLATIFLGFKILSIYREKRENGDKRLMGREALLIGSLTAFIAQSIVGLFLMNRSINGTALLTFLFLGALVTAHIMSLKTE
;
A
#
# COMPACT_ATOMS: atom_id res chain seq x y z
N MET A 1 -10.68 32.60 -5.16
CA MET A 1 -10.30 32.10 -3.81
C MET A 1 -9.34 30.95 -4.02
N PRO A 2 -8.04 31.05 -3.69
CA PRO A 2 -7.10 29.98 -3.96
C PRO A 2 -7.19 28.92 -2.84
N LEU A 3 -7.32 27.63 -3.21
CA LEU A 3 -7.18 26.44 -2.34
C LEU A 3 -8.24 26.25 -1.24
N ILE A 4 -9.52 26.46 -1.54
CA ILE A 4 -10.58 25.75 -0.80
C ILE A 4 -11.11 24.71 -1.77
N ALA A 5 -10.75 23.44 -1.54
CA ALA A 5 -11.28 22.34 -2.34
C ALA A 5 -12.82 22.44 -2.36
N GLN A 6 -13.44 22.13 -3.50
CA GLN A 6 -14.90 22.20 -3.68
C GLN A 6 -15.57 20.83 -3.71
N ASN A 7 -14.79 19.76 -3.89
CA ASN A 7 -15.24 18.38 -3.83
C ASN A 7 -14.10 17.42 -3.43
N HIS A 8 -14.43 16.15 -3.21
CA HIS A 8 -13.47 15.11 -2.80
C HIS A 8 -12.35 14.90 -3.84
N LEU A 9 -12.65 14.94 -5.14
CA LEU A 9 -11.64 14.76 -6.19
C LEU A 9 -10.59 15.89 -6.19
N GLN A 10 -11.05 17.14 -6.12
CA GLN A 10 -10.16 18.29 -6.04
C GLN A 10 -9.28 18.22 -4.79
N PHE A 11 -9.85 17.83 -3.64
CA PHE A 11 -9.08 17.67 -2.40
C PHE A 11 -8.00 16.59 -2.53
N ILE A 12 -8.33 15.44 -3.13
CA ILE A 12 -7.36 14.38 -3.42
C ILE A 12 -6.22 14.90 -4.30
N ILE A 13 -6.53 15.66 -5.35
CA ILE A 13 -5.54 16.21 -6.29
C ILE A 13 -4.64 17.24 -5.58
N GLU A 14 -5.21 18.16 -4.81
CA GLU A 14 -4.45 19.19 -4.09
C GLU A 14 -3.46 18.55 -3.09
N VAL A 15 -3.94 17.59 -2.31
CA VAL A 15 -3.09 16.83 -1.37
C VAL A 15 -2.02 16.03 -2.10
N ALA A 16 -2.36 15.41 -3.24
CA ALA A 16 -1.38 14.70 -4.07
C ALA A 16 -0.28 15.66 -4.56
N LEU A 17 -0.64 16.85 -5.07
CA LEU A 17 0.33 17.84 -5.53
C LEU A 17 1.26 18.31 -4.41
N ILE A 18 0.71 18.60 -3.22
CA ILE A 18 1.49 18.99 -2.04
C ILE A 18 2.43 17.86 -1.62
N LEU A 19 1.95 16.62 -1.56
CA LEU A 19 2.79 15.46 -1.22
C LEU A 19 3.92 15.26 -2.23
N TYR A 20 3.61 15.33 -3.52
CA TYR A 20 4.62 15.19 -4.57
C TYR A 20 5.69 16.29 -4.46
N ALA A 21 5.29 17.55 -4.32
CA ALA A 21 6.21 18.67 -4.14
C ALA A 21 7.06 18.50 -2.87
N GLY A 22 6.44 18.17 -1.74
CA GLY A 22 7.11 18.01 -0.45
C GLY A 22 8.10 16.85 -0.45
N VAL A 23 7.71 15.68 -0.97
CA VAL A 23 8.60 14.51 -1.04
C VAL A 23 9.75 14.74 -2.02
N MET A 24 9.51 15.38 -3.16
CA MET A 24 10.57 15.79 -4.09
C MET A 24 11.59 16.70 -3.41
N PHE A 25 11.13 17.70 -2.66
CA PHE A 25 12.01 18.61 -1.92
C PHE A 25 12.81 17.88 -0.84
N LEU A 26 12.14 17.05 -0.02
CA LEU A 26 12.78 16.30 1.07
C LEU A 26 13.87 15.34 0.56
N LEU A 27 13.61 14.56 -0.49
CA LEU A 27 14.59 13.62 -1.05
C LEU A 27 15.78 14.30 -1.74
N ASN A 28 15.68 15.58 -2.08
CA ASN A 28 16.79 16.35 -2.63
C ASN A 28 17.64 17.02 -1.55
N ILE A 29 17.06 17.39 -0.41
CA ILE A 29 17.79 18.01 0.71
C ILE A 29 18.53 16.98 1.55
N VAL A 30 17.88 15.85 1.83
CA VAL A 30 18.44 14.86 2.75
C VAL A 30 19.53 14.05 2.03
N PRO A 31 20.77 13.99 2.55
CA PRO A 31 21.80 13.12 2.00
C PRO A 31 21.45 11.66 2.31
N LEU A 32 20.86 10.96 1.34
CA LEU A 32 20.43 9.57 1.48
C LEU A 32 21.59 8.59 1.33
N SER A 33 22.48 8.60 2.33
CA SER A 33 23.52 7.59 2.45
C SER A 33 22.91 6.21 2.78
N MET A 34 23.65 5.15 2.44
CA MET A 34 23.27 3.77 2.77
C MET A 34 22.98 3.57 4.26
N THR A 35 23.81 4.15 5.13
CA THR A 35 23.67 4.02 6.59
C THR A 35 22.38 4.67 7.08
N ILE A 36 22.06 5.87 6.59
CA ILE A 36 20.83 6.58 6.97
C ILE A 36 19.60 5.78 6.52
N VAL A 37 19.61 5.29 5.28
CA VAL A 37 18.48 4.51 4.73
C VAL A 37 18.30 3.18 5.48
N LEU A 38 19.39 2.48 5.78
CA LEU A 38 19.33 1.27 6.60
C LEU A 38 18.81 1.57 8.02
N PHE A 39 19.35 2.59 8.68
CA PHE A 39 18.95 2.95 10.03
C PHE A 39 17.46 3.33 10.11
N MET A 40 16.99 4.19 9.20
CA MET A 40 15.58 4.57 9.12
C MET A 40 14.67 3.39 8.82
N SER A 41 15.06 2.51 7.89
CA SER A 41 14.26 1.32 7.57
C SER A 41 14.19 0.33 8.74
N LEU A 42 15.27 0.15 9.50
CA LEU A 42 15.26 -0.68 10.71
C LEU A 42 14.41 -0.08 11.82
N ILE A 43 14.51 1.23 12.08
CA ILE A 43 13.64 1.92 13.05
C ILE A 43 12.18 1.71 12.69
N LEU A 44 11.82 1.92 11.41
CA LEU A 44 10.45 1.71 10.95
C LEU A 44 10.02 0.24 11.11
N CYS A 45 10.87 -0.72 10.77
CA CYS A 45 10.53 -2.14 10.96
C CYS A 45 10.33 -2.50 12.44
N ILE A 46 11.17 -2.00 13.34
CA ILE A 46 11.01 -2.21 14.79
C ILE A 46 9.72 -1.54 15.26
N GLY A 47 9.47 -0.29 14.87
CA GLY A 47 8.26 0.45 15.20
C GLY A 47 7.00 -0.29 14.75
N PHE A 48 6.94 -0.75 13.50
CA PHE A 48 5.82 -1.53 13.01
C PHE A 48 5.70 -2.89 13.70
N SER A 49 6.81 -3.57 14.00
CA SER A 49 6.77 -4.82 14.76
C SER A 49 6.11 -4.62 16.13
N LEU A 50 6.44 -3.53 16.82
CA LEU A 50 5.83 -3.16 18.10
C LEU A 50 4.36 -2.77 17.93
N MET A 51 4.02 -1.93 16.95
CA MET A 51 2.64 -1.49 16.74
C MET A 51 1.71 -2.65 16.37
N PHE A 52 2.11 -3.52 15.43
CA PHE A 52 1.34 -4.73 15.11
C PHE A 52 1.26 -5.68 16.30
N GLY A 53 2.33 -5.76 17.10
CA GLY A 53 2.35 -6.53 18.35
C GLY A 53 1.35 -6.01 19.39
N ILE A 54 1.28 -4.69 19.58
CA ILE A 54 0.33 -4.03 20.49
C ILE A 54 -1.11 -4.30 20.02
N ASP A 55 -1.41 -4.09 18.73
CA ASP A 55 -2.73 -4.42 18.18
C ASP A 55 -3.06 -5.89 18.46
N THR A 56 -2.09 -6.79 18.30
CA THR A 56 -2.26 -8.23 18.57
C THR A 56 -2.57 -8.54 20.01
N LEU A 57 -1.87 -7.90 20.95
CA LEU A 57 -2.13 -8.04 22.37
C LEU A 57 -3.52 -7.50 22.72
N LEU A 58 -3.93 -6.36 22.18
CA LEU A 58 -5.25 -5.78 22.41
C LEU A 58 -6.38 -6.67 21.90
N LEU A 59 -6.20 -7.31 20.73
CA LEU A 59 -7.16 -8.30 20.22
C LEU A 59 -7.28 -9.50 21.17
N LEU A 60 -6.16 -10.04 21.64
CA LEU A 60 -6.15 -11.21 22.53
C LEU A 60 -6.71 -10.90 23.92
N LEU A 61 -6.48 -9.68 24.41
CA LEU A 61 -7.01 -9.21 25.69
C LEU A 61 -8.46 -8.74 25.60
N GLN A 62 -9.06 -8.71 24.41
CA GLN A 62 -10.41 -8.21 24.13
C GLN A 62 -10.65 -6.76 24.60
N THR A 63 -9.58 -5.99 24.84
CA THR A 63 -9.65 -4.62 25.34
C THR A 63 -9.63 -3.64 24.17
N GLY A 64 -10.83 -3.30 23.66
CA GLY A 64 -11.04 -2.20 22.71
C GLY A 64 -10.92 -2.55 21.23
N HIS A 65 -11.59 -1.75 20.38
CA HIS A 65 -11.64 -1.88 18.92
C HIS A 65 -10.64 -0.96 18.20
N TYR A 66 -9.53 -0.59 18.85
CA TYR A 66 -8.54 0.30 18.25
C TYR A 66 -7.66 -0.47 17.26
N GLU A 67 -7.94 -0.34 15.96
CA GLU A 67 -7.08 -0.83 14.88
C GLU A 67 -6.05 0.25 14.49
N LEU A 68 -4.92 0.33 15.20
CA LEU A 68 -3.91 1.38 14.93
C LEU A 68 -3.18 1.18 13.60
N THR A 69 -3.01 -0.07 13.15
CA THR A 69 -2.08 -0.39 12.06
C THR A 69 -2.71 -0.69 10.69
N HIS A 70 -4.03 -0.52 10.55
CA HIS A 70 -4.77 -0.97 9.35
C HIS A 70 -4.26 -0.37 8.01
N SER A 71 -3.70 0.83 8.02
CA SER A 71 -3.23 1.51 6.79
C SER A 71 -1.72 1.46 6.59
N PHE A 72 -0.97 0.90 7.53
CA PHE A 72 0.49 0.96 7.52
C PHE A 72 1.17 -0.22 6.83
N GLY A 73 0.41 -1.22 6.38
CA GLY A 73 0.98 -2.39 5.69
C GLY A 73 1.93 -2.07 4.53
N PRO A 74 1.56 -1.17 3.60
CA PRO A 74 2.45 -0.74 2.52
C PRO A 74 3.72 -0.04 3.03
N ILE A 75 3.65 0.74 4.11
CA ILE A 75 4.81 1.44 4.69
C ILE A 75 5.73 0.46 5.43
N ALA A 76 5.17 -0.54 6.11
CA ALA A 76 5.94 -1.63 6.68
C ALA A 76 6.67 -2.42 5.58
N LEU A 77 6.01 -2.63 4.43
CA LEU A 77 6.60 -3.31 3.28
C LEU A 77 7.74 -2.49 2.66
N LEU A 78 7.54 -1.17 2.49
CA LEU A 78 8.59 -0.22 2.12
C LEU A 78 9.81 -0.40 3.02
N ALA A 79 9.63 -0.33 4.34
CA ALA A 79 10.72 -0.43 5.29
C ALA A 79 11.44 -1.79 5.22
N ALA A 80 10.69 -2.89 5.20
CA ALA A 80 11.26 -4.24 5.17
C ALA A 80 12.03 -4.51 3.87
N VAL A 81 11.47 -4.14 2.72
CA VAL A 81 12.10 -4.36 1.41
C VAL A 81 13.30 -3.43 1.21
N THR A 82 13.23 -2.17 1.66
CA THR A 82 14.39 -1.28 1.68
C THR A 82 15.52 -1.87 2.53
N ALA A 83 15.23 -2.35 3.75
CA ALA A 83 16.23 -3.00 4.59
C ALA A 83 16.84 -4.23 3.90
N LEU A 84 16.03 -5.08 3.29
CA LEU A 84 16.51 -6.23 2.51
C LEU A 84 17.38 -5.83 1.31
N ALA A 85 17.02 -4.75 0.61
CA ALA A 85 17.77 -4.25 -0.54
C ALA A 85 19.16 -3.71 -0.16
N THR A 86 19.37 -3.29 1.09
CA THR A 86 20.70 -2.87 1.56
C THR A 86 21.70 -4.03 1.73
N LEU A 87 21.22 -5.24 2.06
CA LEU A 87 22.06 -6.41 2.29
C LEU A 87 22.97 -6.78 1.11
N PRO A 88 22.48 -6.90 -0.14
CA PRO A 88 23.34 -7.18 -1.28
C PRO A 88 24.33 -6.04 -1.57
N ILE A 89 23.91 -4.78 -1.42
CA ILE A 89 24.78 -3.60 -1.59
C ILE A 89 25.96 -3.63 -0.61
N MET A 90 25.68 -3.91 0.66
CA MET A 90 26.70 -4.03 1.71
C MET A 90 27.64 -5.20 1.46
N LYS A 91 27.12 -6.33 0.95
CA LYS A 91 27.92 -7.50 0.62
C LYS A 91 28.89 -7.22 -0.54
N GLU A 92 28.45 -6.52 -1.58
CA GLU A 92 29.33 -6.06 -2.67
C GLU A 92 30.41 -5.08 -2.18
N SER A 93 30.12 -4.33 -1.12
CA SER A 93 31.09 -3.43 -0.47
C SER A 93 32.01 -4.11 0.54
N GLY A 94 32.00 -5.44 0.63
CA GLY A 94 32.88 -6.22 1.51
C GLY A 94 32.44 -6.28 2.99
N VAL A 95 31.26 -5.77 3.33
CA VAL A 95 30.74 -5.78 4.71
C VAL A 95 30.09 -7.12 5.03
N LYS A 96 30.42 -7.70 6.19
CA LYS A 96 29.78 -8.93 6.68
C LYS A 96 28.34 -8.63 7.12
N THR A 97 27.36 -9.22 6.45
CA THR A 97 25.92 -8.95 6.68
C THR A 97 25.16 -10.07 7.39
N GLY A 98 25.86 -11.09 7.92
CA GLY A 98 25.23 -12.29 8.47
C GLY A 98 24.26 -12.02 9.62
N SER A 99 24.71 -11.31 10.67
CA SER A 99 23.87 -10.95 11.83
C SER A 99 22.73 -10.01 11.44
N LEU A 100 23.03 -8.98 10.63
CA LEU A 100 22.05 -8.02 10.14
C LEU A 100 20.94 -8.70 9.33
N ARG A 101 21.30 -9.65 8.47
CA ARG A 101 20.33 -10.44 7.71
C ARG A 101 19.40 -11.24 8.63
N GLY A 102 19.95 -11.89 9.65
CA GLY A 102 19.16 -12.61 10.66
C GLY A 102 18.17 -11.69 11.36
N PHE A 103 18.63 -10.50 11.76
CA PHE A 103 17.79 -9.50 12.41
C PHE A 103 16.65 -8.99 11.52
N ILE A 104 16.92 -8.64 10.26
CA ILE A 104 15.88 -8.20 9.31
C ILE A 104 14.85 -9.30 9.07
N VAL A 105 15.30 -10.56 8.91
CA VAL A 105 14.39 -11.70 8.74
C VAL A 105 13.52 -11.92 9.98
N LEU A 106 14.09 -11.76 11.19
CA LEU A 106 13.31 -11.83 12.43
C LEU A 106 12.21 -10.77 12.46
N LEU A 107 12.52 -9.51 12.13
CA LEU A 107 11.52 -8.43 12.07
C LEU A 107 10.42 -8.75 11.05
N ILE A 108 10.78 -9.25 9.86
CA ILE A 108 9.81 -9.67 8.85
C ILE A 108 8.89 -10.77 9.39
N ILE A 109 9.42 -11.77 10.09
CA ILE A 109 8.62 -12.85 10.68
C ILE A 109 7.65 -12.29 11.72
N VAL A 110 8.13 -11.43 12.64
CA VAL A 110 7.29 -10.81 13.67
C VAL A 110 6.16 -10.01 13.05
N ILE A 111 6.46 -9.15 12.06
CA ILE A 111 5.46 -8.37 11.34
C ILE A 111 4.47 -9.28 10.59
N THR A 112 4.94 -10.37 9.98
CA THR A 112 4.09 -11.32 9.27
C THR A 112 3.07 -11.96 10.21
N ILE A 113 3.52 -12.41 11.38
CA ILE A 113 2.65 -13.07 12.37
C ILE A 113 1.68 -12.06 12.96
N ALA A 114 2.18 -10.97 13.53
CA ALA A 114 1.37 -9.97 14.22
C ALA A 114 0.40 -9.26 13.25
N GLY A 115 0.91 -8.81 12.09
CA GLY A 115 0.10 -8.18 11.05
C GLY A 115 -0.92 -9.14 10.45
N GLY A 116 -0.60 -10.43 10.30
CA GLY A 116 -1.53 -11.43 9.78
C GLY A 116 -2.64 -11.83 10.74
N LEU A 117 -2.37 -11.81 12.06
CA LEU A 117 -3.40 -12.00 13.08
C LEU A 117 -4.36 -10.81 13.14
N MET A 118 -3.86 -9.59 12.98
CA MET A 118 -4.66 -8.36 13.06
C MET A 118 -5.45 -8.04 11.80
N HIS A 119 -4.75 -7.96 10.66
CA HIS A 119 -5.27 -7.27 9.49
C HIS A 119 -5.62 -8.23 8.39
N ARG A 120 -6.88 -8.12 7.96
CA ARG A 120 -7.54 -9.15 7.17
C ARG A 120 -6.94 -9.30 5.76
N SER A 121 -6.51 -8.19 5.18
CA SER A 121 -5.94 -8.07 3.84
C SER A 121 -4.40 -7.95 3.85
N PHE A 122 -3.82 -7.81 5.04
CA PHE A 122 -2.40 -7.53 5.19
C PHE A 122 -1.54 -8.67 4.68
N LEU A 123 -1.85 -9.93 5.00
CA LEU A 123 -1.05 -11.07 4.56
C LEU A 123 -0.91 -11.15 3.04
N LEU A 124 -1.98 -10.86 2.30
CA LEU A 124 -1.95 -10.90 0.85
C LEU A 124 -1.05 -9.78 0.31
N LEU A 125 -1.23 -8.55 0.78
CA LEU A 125 -0.37 -7.41 0.42
C LEU A 125 1.09 -7.66 0.79
N TRP A 126 1.32 -8.19 1.97
CA TRP A 126 2.63 -8.43 2.55
C TRP A 126 3.39 -9.52 1.80
N LEU A 127 2.78 -10.70 1.59
CA LEU A 127 3.42 -11.80 0.90
C LEU A 127 3.65 -11.49 -0.58
N MET A 128 2.65 -10.91 -1.26
CA MET A 128 2.79 -10.49 -2.66
C MET A 128 3.86 -9.41 -2.80
N GLY A 129 3.84 -8.43 -1.89
CA GLY A 129 4.83 -7.36 -1.83
C GLY A 129 6.25 -7.87 -1.60
N LEU A 130 6.45 -8.78 -0.63
CA LEU A 130 7.75 -9.38 -0.38
C LEU A 130 8.24 -10.16 -1.61
N LEU A 131 7.35 -10.89 -2.29
CA LEU A 131 7.69 -11.61 -3.52
C LEU A 131 8.15 -10.66 -4.63
N ILE A 132 7.42 -9.56 -4.85
CA ILE A 132 7.78 -8.51 -5.81
C ILE A 132 9.13 -7.87 -5.41
N GLY A 133 9.32 -7.54 -4.12
CA GLY A 133 10.55 -6.95 -3.62
C GLY A 133 11.76 -7.85 -3.81
N TYR A 134 11.64 -9.14 -3.45
CA TYR A 134 12.69 -10.13 -3.71
C TYR A 134 12.99 -10.26 -5.20
N PHE A 135 11.97 -10.20 -6.07
CA PHE A 135 12.18 -10.22 -7.51
C PHE A 135 12.97 -8.99 -7.99
N ILE A 136 12.56 -7.79 -7.61
CA ILE A 136 13.24 -6.53 -7.97
C ILE A 136 14.69 -6.54 -7.48
N ILE A 137 14.93 -6.90 -6.22
CA ILE A 137 16.28 -7.06 -5.64
C ILE A 137 17.09 -8.04 -6.48
N SER A 138 16.56 -9.23 -6.76
CA SER A 138 17.30 -10.25 -7.51
C SER A 138 17.71 -9.79 -8.90
N LYS A 139 16.85 -9.03 -9.58
CA LYS A 139 17.13 -8.45 -10.90
C LYS A 139 18.11 -7.29 -10.83
N SER A 140 18.02 -6.41 -9.83
CA SER A 140 18.94 -5.28 -9.66
C SER A 140 20.38 -5.75 -9.38
N PHE A 141 20.54 -6.80 -8.57
CA PHE A 141 21.86 -7.30 -8.15
C PHE A 141 22.36 -8.52 -8.94
N ARG A 142 21.80 -8.81 -10.13
CA ARG A 142 22.16 -9.97 -10.99
C ARG A 142 22.22 -11.31 -10.24
N GLN A 143 21.39 -11.49 -9.22
CA GLN A 143 21.36 -12.71 -8.43
C GLN A 143 20.55 -13.80 -9.14
N LYS A 144 20.76 -15.06 -8.75
CA LYS A 144 19.97 -16.19 -9.28
C LYS A 144 18.48 -15.89 -9.13
N SER A 145 17.72 -16.06 -10.22
CA SER A 145 16.28 -15.76 -10.28
C SER A 145 15.52 -16.35 -9.08
N VAL A 146 14.67 -15.53 -8.48
CA VAL A 146 13.77 -15.93 -7.39
C VAL A 146 12.59 -16.74 -7.92
N PHE A 147 12.21 -16.56 -9.20
CA PHE A 147 11.21 -17.39 -9.89
C PHE A 147 11.82 -18.72 -10.36
N THR A 148 12.25 -19.53 -9.41
CA THR A 148 12.37 -20.98 -9.64
C THR A 148 11.06 -21.61 -9.19
N ILE A 149 10.52 -22.59 -9.94
CA ILE A 149 9.26 -23.29 -9.58
C ILE A 149 9.27 -23.71 -8.09
N LYS A 150 10.41 -24.23 -7.60
CA LYS A 150 10.59 -24.61 -6.19
C LYS A 150 10.32 -23.47 -5.20
N LYS A 151 10.79 -22.25 -5.48
CA LYS A 151 10.61 -21.08 -4.61
C LYS A 151 9.19 -20.53 -4.71
N LEU A 152 8.60 -20.53 -5.91
CA LEU A 152 7.20 -20.15 -6.10
C LEU A 152 6.27 -21.09 -5.33
N LEU A 153 6.50 -22.40 -5.42
CA LEU A 153 5.78 -23.41 -4.63
C LEU A 153 6.01 -23.24 -3.13
N LEU A 154 7.22 -22.88 -2.70
CA LEU A 154 7.49 -22.58 -1.28
C LEU A 154 6.68 -21.36 -0.80
N PHE A 155 6.65 -20.28 -1.58
CA PHE A 155 5.85 -19.09 -1.26
C PHE A 155 4.34 -19.41 -1.23
N ALA A 156 3.85 -20.17 -2.21
CA ALA A 156 2.46 -20.64 -2.21
C ALA A 156 2.17 -21.53 -0.99
N GLY A 157 3.08 -22.42 -0.62
CA GLY A 157 2.99 -23.26 0.58
C GLY A 157 2.95 -22.44 1.87
N ILE A 158 3.80 -21.41 2.00
CA ILE A 158 3.76 -20.48 3.14
C ILE A 158 2.41 -19.76 3.20
N GLY A 159 1.88 -19.34 2.05
CA GLY A 159 0.54 -18.76 1.97
C GLY A 159 -0.54 -19.72 2.46
N ILE A 160 -0.54 -20.96 1.98
CA ILE A 160 -1.51 -22.00 2.40
C ILE A 160 -1.40 -22.29 3.89
N VAL A 161 -0.19 -22.45 4.42
CA VAL A 161 0.03 -22.68 5.86
C VAL A 161 -0.41 -21.48 6.69
N GLY A 162 -0.11 -20.25 6.24
CA GLY A 162 -0.55 -19.02 6.90
C GLY A 162 -2.07 -18.88 6.93
N PHE A 163 -2.74 -19.09 5.80
CA PHE A 163 -4.20 -19.05 5.74
C PHE A 163 -4.85 -20.21 6.51
N GLY A 164 -4.32 -21.43 6.39
CA GLY A 164 -4.82 -22.60 7.08
C GLY A 164 -4.67 -22.53 8.60
N SER A 165 -3.54 -22.01 9.09
CA SER A 165 -3.32 -21.80 10.52
C SER A 165 -4.26 -20.74 11.11
N LEU A 166 -4.54 -19.66 10.38
CA LEU A 166 -5.54 -18.68 10.79
C LEU A 166 -6.96 -19.25 10.83
N GLU A 167 -7.34 -20.09 9.85
CA GLU A 167 -8.62 -20.78 9.88
C GLU A 167 -8.73 -21.74 11.07
N MET A 168 -7.68 -22.51 11.34
CA MET A 168 -7.63 -23.41 12.48
C MET A 168 -7.74 -22.64 13.80
N LEU A 169 -6.98 -21.56 13.96
CA LEU A 169 -7.05 -20.68 15.13
C LEU A 169 -8.44 -20.07 15.30
N SER A 170 -9.09 -19.67 14.20
CA SER A 170 -10.46 -19.15 14.23
C SER A 170 -11.45 -20.14 14.82
N ARG A 171 -11.31 -21.43 14.49
CA ARG A 171 -12.17 -22.51 15.00
C ARG A 171 -11.85 -22.88 16.44
N VAL A 172 -10.57 -22.92 16.81
CA VAL A 172 -10.12 -23.29 18.17
C VAL A 172 -10.45 -22.19 19.19
N LEU A 173 -10.28 -20.92 18.81
CA LEU A 173 -10.51 -19.77 19.68
C LEU A 173 -11.95 -19.24 19.59
N GLU A 174 -12.80 -19.84 18.76
CA GLU A 174 -14.16 -19.36 18.44
C GLU A 174 -14.19 -17.88 18.00
N MET A 175 -13.10 -17.40 17.40
CA MET A 175 -12.96 -16.03 16.91
C MET A 175 -13.21 -16.00 15.39
N PRO A 176 -14.45 -15.77 14.92
CA PRO A 176 -14.76 -15.75 13.49
C PRO A 176 -14.03 -14.63 12.72
N VAL A 177 -13.51 -13.63 13.45
CA VAL A 177 -12.69 -12.56 12.87
C VAL A 177 -11.42 -13.10 12.22
N LEU A 178 -10.85 -14.21 12.72
CA LEU A 178 -9.61 -14.79 12.22
C LEU A 178 -9.80 -15.64 10.95
N SER A 179 -11.01 -16.14 10.67
CA SER A 179 -11.28 -17.04 9.54
C SER A 179 -11.06 -16.36 8.18
N PRO A 180 -10.15 -16.86 7.34
CA PRO A 180 -10.03 -16.41 5.95
C PRO A 180 -11.19 -16.90 5.08
N PHE A 181 -11.75 -18.09 5.33
CA PHE A 181 -12.86 -18.64 4.54
C PHE A 181 -14.14 -17.83 4.66
N LEU A 182 -14.50 -17.43 5.89
CA LEU A 182 -15.65 -16.56 6.14
C LEU A 182 -15.56 -15.25 5.34
N ARG A 183 -14.35 -14.80 5.01
CA ARG A 183 -14.12 -13.57 4.24
C ARG A 183 -14.31 -13.78 2.74
N ILE A 184 -13.77 -14.87 2.18
CA ILE A 184 -14.01 -15.20 0.76
C ILE A 184 -15.51 -15.32 0.52
N PHE A 185 -16.21 -16.02 1.41
CA PHE A 185 -17.66 -16.18 1.32
C PHE A 185 -18.42 -14.83 1.40
N ARG A 186 -17.97 -13.90 2.26
CA ARG A 186 -18.55 -12.55 2.32
C ARG A 186 -18.28 -11.74 1.06
N ILE A 187 -17.09 -11.85 0.47
CA ILE A 187 -16.79 -11.17 -0.80
C ILE A 187 -17.76 -11.67 -1.87
N GLU A 188 -17.90 -12.99 -2.03
CA GLU A 188 -18.83 -13.59 -2.99
C GLU A 188 -20.28 -13.18 -2.73
N SER A 189 -20.74 -13.25 -1.48
CA SER A 189 -22.12 -12.96 -1.12
C SER A 189 -22.51 -11.48 -1.25
N PHE A 190 -21.55 -10.56 -1.13
CA PHE A 190 -21.82 -9.12 -1.10
C PHE A 190 -21.28 -8.35 -2.31
N ALA A 191 -20.29 -8.85 -3.06
CA ALA A 191 -19.68 -8.10 -4.16
C ALA A 191 -20.44 -8.20 -5.48
N ASP A 192 -21.09 -9.33 -5.77
CA ASP A 192 -21.77 -9.54 -7.06
C ASP A 192 -22.90 -8.52 -7.33
N PRO A 193 -23.81 -8.23 -6.38
CA PRO A 193 -24.82 -7.19 -6.57
C PRO A 193 -24.21 -5.79 -6.76
N SER A 194 -23.09 -5.53 -6.10
CA SER A 194 -22.37 -4.25 -6.12
C SER A 194 -21.68 -3.99 -7.43
N ILE A 195 -21.05 -5.02 -8.02
CA ILE A 195 -20.43 -4.94 -9.34
C ILE A 195 -21.49 -4.60 -10.37
N ALA A 196 -22.63 -5.29 -10.35
CA ALA A 196 -23.74 -5.02 -11.27
C ALA A 196 -24.29 -3.60 -11.10
N MET A 197 -24.45 -3.14 -9.86
CA MET A 197 -24.91 -1.79 -9.55
C MET A 197 -23.94 -0.71 -10.07
N VAL A 198 -22.64 -0.86 -9.80
CA VAL A 198 -21.62 0.10 -10.25
C VAL A 198 -21.54 0.12 -11.77
N LEU A 199 -21.45 -1.04 -12.43
CA LEU A 199 -21.32 -1.09 -13.88
C LEU A 199 -22.53 -0.49 -14.61
N LYS A 200 -23.74 -0.68 -14.06
CA LYS A 200 -24.97 -0.14 -14.64
C LYS A 200 -25.05 1.38 -14.52
N ASN A 201 -24.59 1.93 -13.40
CA ASN A 201 -24.83 3.32 -13.04
C ASN A 201 -23.60 4.24 -13.25
N SER A 202 -22.42 3.68 -13.48
CA SER A 202 -21.22 4.47 -13.77
C SER A 202 -21.29 5.13 -15.14
N THR A 203 -20.95 6.41 -15.19
CA THR A 203 -20.90 7.19 -16.42
C THR A 203 -19.45 7.51 -16.79
N LEU A 204 -19.26 8.29 -17.86
CA LEU A 204 -17.92 8.75 -18.26
C LEU A 204 -17.25 9.60 -17.16
N PHE A 205 -18.06 10.38 -16.43
CA PHE A 205 -17.68 11.30 -15.36
C PHE A 205 -18.61 11.10 -14.16
N GLY A 206 -18.22 10.24 -13.23
CA GLY A 206 -19.01 9.89 -12.04
C GLY A 206 -20.05 8.79 -12.30
N HIS A 207 -21.27 9.02 -11.85
CA HIS A 207 -22.38 8.06 -11.94
C HIS A 207 -23.73 8.76 -12.13
N GLU A 208 -24.77 7.99 -12.45
CA GLU A 208 -26.13 8.50 -12.65
C GLU A 208 -26.72 9.10 -11.36
N HIS A 209 -27.51 10.16 -11.51
CA HIS A 209 -28.20 10.79 -10.38
C HIS A 209 -29.14 9.80 -9.70
N GLY A 210 -29.17 9.79 -8.37
CA GLY A 210 -29.99 8.85 -7.60
C GLY A 210 -29.41 7.44 -7.45
N ALA A 211 -28.28 7.13 -8.09
CA ALA A 211 -27.66 5.80 -8.01
C ALA A 211 -26.81 5.56 -6.76
N CYS A 212 -26.45 6.62 -6.03
CA CYS A 212 -25.75 6.50 -4.75
C CYS A 212 -26.72 6.23 -3.60
N TYR A 213 -26.18 5.83 -2.45
CA TYR A 213 -26.95 5.55 -1.22
C TYR A 213 -27.87 6.71 -0.81
N TRP A 214 -27.51 7.95 -1.18
CA TRP A 214 -28.20 9.18 -0.79
C TRP A 214 -29.33 9.59 -1.73
N GLY A 215 -29.62 8.82 -2.78
CA GLY A 215 -30.73 9.06 -3.71
C GLY A 215 -30.66 10.47 -4.32
N ASP A 216 -31.70 11.28 -4.14
CA ASP A 216 -31.76 12.62 -4.73
C ASP A 216 -30.68 13.60 -4.23
N GLN A 217 -29.93 13.23 -3.18
CA GLN A 217 -28.79 14.01 -2.67
C GLN A 217 -27.45 13.67 -3.34
N CYS A 218 -27.41 12.74 -4.30
CA CYS A 218 -26.18 12.41 -5.03
C CYS A 218 -25.68 13.60 -5.86
N LEU A 219 -24.36 13.82 -5.84
CA LEU A 219 -23.66 14.85 -6.61
C LEU A 219 -23.28 14.38 -8.02
N ASN A 220 -23.72 13.17 -8.43
CA ASN A 220 -23.42 12.51 -9.70
C ASN A 220 -21.92 12.23 -9.88
N GLY A 221 -21.19 12.08 -8.77
CA GLY A 221 -19.74 11.93 -8.71
C GLY A 221 -19.13 12.73 -7.57
N THR A 222 -17.97 12.28 -7.09
CA THR A 222 -17.27 12.86 -5.93
C THR A 222 -18.09 12.81 -4.64
N ASP A 223 -18.93 11.79 -4.50
CA ASP A 223 -19.80 11.53 -3.35
C ASP A 223 -19.03 10.91 -2.18
N GLY A 224 -17.70 10.78 -2.26
CA GLY A 224 -16.86 10.39 -1.13
C GLY A 224 -16.86 8.89 -0.85
N TYR A 225 -17.18 8.07 -1.86
CA TYR A 225 -16.90 6.63 -1.85
C TYR A 225 -15.39 6.37 -1.86
N ILE A 226 -14.62 7.25 -2.52
CA ILE A 226 -13.17 7.37 -2.43
C ILE A 226 -12.83 8.72 -1.82
N THR A 227 -12.25 8.70 -0.63
CA THR A 227 -11.92 9.94 0.08
C THR A 227 -10.60 9.83 0.84
N LEU A 228 -10.05 10.99 1.20
CA LEU A 228 -8.90 11.10 2.10
C LEU A 228 -9.35 10.89 3.57
N PRO A 229 -8.41 10.74 4.52
CA PRO A 229 -8.76 10.59 5.94
C PRO A 229 -9.74 11.66 6.41
N MET A 230 -10.83 11.22 7.04
CA MET A 230 -11.85 12.11 7.62
C MET A 230 -11.26 13.15 8.57
N SER A 231 -10.24 12.77 9.34
CA SER A 231 -9.52 13.68 10.22
C SER A 231 -8.93 14.88 9.46
N LEU A 232 -8.43 14.69 8.23
CA LEU A 232 -7.95 15.80 7.40
C LEU A 232 -9.10 16.69 6.93
N ILE A 233 -10.21 16.11 6.46
CA ILE A 233 -11.36 16.86 5.97
C ILE A 233 -11.94 17.74 7.09
N ILE A 234 -12.11 17.16 8.28
CA ILE A 234 -12.60 17.86 9.47
C ILE A 234 -11.59 18.94 9.90
N SER A 235 -10.28 18.64 9.89
CA SER A 235 -9.25 19.60 10.30
C SER A 235 -9.19 20.84 9.39
N PHE A 236 -9.49 20.68 8.10
CA PHE A 236 -9.56 21.78 7.15
C PHE A 236 -10.94 22.46 7.06
N GLY A 237 -11.94 21.98 7.81
CA GLY A 237 -13.29 22.56 7.84
C GLY A 237 -13.98 22.56 6.47
N LEU A 238 -13.72 21.57 5.62
CA LEU A 238 -14.22 21.54 4.25
C LEU A 238 -15.72 21.21 4.20
N PRO A 239 -16.54 21.94 3.40
CA PRO A 239 -17.99 21.82 3.39
C PRO A 239 -18.49 20.70 2.44
N PHE A 240 -17.82 19.55 2.39
CA PHE A 240 -18.28 18.42 1.58
C PHE A 240 -19.19 17.51 2.40
N PRO A 241 -20.17 16.84 1.77
CA PRO A 241 -20.95 15.88 2.49
C PRO A 241 -20.07 14.71 2.97
N LEU A 242 -20.13 14.46 4.27
CA LEU A 242 -19.34 13.47 4.99
C LEU A 242 -20.08 12.14 5.04
N PHE A 243 -20.17 11.48 3.89
CA PHE A 243 -20.98 10.28 3.71
C PHE A 243 -20.32 8.98 4.25
N TYR A 244 -19.02 9.02 4.56
CA TYR A 244 -18.24 7.87 5.02
C TYR A 244 -18.70 7.27 6.37
N GLY A 245 -19.29 8.08 7.26
CA GLY A 245 -19.69 7.64 8.60
C GLY A 245 -20.82 6.60 8.63
N ILE A 246 -21.66 6.55 7.59
CA ILE A 246 -22.76 5.58 7.46
C ILE A 246 -22.31 4.35 6.67
N LEU A 247 -21.41 4.47 5.68
CA LEU A 247 -20.86 3.32 4.94
C LEU A 247 -20.01 2.40 5.83
N VAL A 248 -19.30 2.94 6.83
CA VAL A 248 -18.51 2.13 7.79
C VAL A 248 -19.36 1.48 8.89
N SER A 249 -20.49 2.10 9.27
CA SER A 249 -21.36 1.63 10.36
C SER A 249 -22.53 0.77 9.86
N LYS A 250 -23.04 1.05 8.67
CA LYS A 250 -23.96 0.22 7.88
C LYS A 250 -23.23 -0.18 6.60
N LYS A 251 -22.70 -1.40 6.61
CA LYS A 251 -22.05 -2.03 5.46
C LYS A 251 -22.96 -1.94 4.22
N ASP A 252 -22.73 -0.95 3.37
CA ASP A 252 -23.58 -0.67 2.21
C ASP A 252 -23.17 -1.54 1.02
N VAL A 253 -23.95 -1.59 -0.05
CA VAL A 253 -23.66 -2.47 -1.20
C VAL A 253 -22.31 -2.12 -1.84
N ILE A 254 -21.90 -0.86 -1.90
CA ILE A 254 -20.57 -0.44 -2.39
C ILE A 254 -19.46 -0.59 -1.29
N ASP A 255 -19.65 -1.49 -0.32
CA ASP A 255 -18.73 -1.64 0.81
C ASP A 255 -17.35 -2.20 0.48
N TYR A 256 -16.47 -2.02 1.48
CA TYR A 256 -15.32 -2.80 2.00
C TYR A 256 -14.66 -3.92 1.18
N MET A 257 -15.38 -4.63 0.32
CA MET A 257 -14.97 -5.85 -0.38
C MET A 257 -15.01 -5.70 -1.91
N LEU A 258 -15.56 -4.61 -2.44
CA LEU A 258 -15.50 -4.31 -3.86
C LEU A 258 -14.05 -3.96 -4.27
N PRO A 259 -13.53 -4.43 -5.42
CA PRO A 259 -12.26 -3.97 -5.95
C PRO A 259 -12.23 -2.45 -6.13
N GLY A 260 -11.09 -1.83 -5.81
CA GLY A 260 -10.93 -0.37 -5.86
C GLY A 260 -11.20 0.26 -7.22
N ILE A 261 -10.99 -0.48 -8.32
CA ILE A 261 -11.36 -0.01 -9.67
C ILE A 261 -12.83 0.40 -9.75
N PHE A 262 -13.75 -0.38 -9.17
CA PHE A 262 -15.18 -0.08 -9.22
C PHE A 262 -15.53 1.07 -8.28
N GLY A 263 -14.89 1.17 -7.11
CA GLY A 263 -15.06 2.32 -6.22
C GLY A 263 -14.64 3.63 -6.89
N PHE A 264 -13.46 3.65 -7.54
CA PHE A 264 -12.98 4.79 -8.30
C PHE A 264 -13.84 5.11 -9.53
N THR A 265 -14.29 4.09 -10.27
CA THR A 265 -15.18 4.29 -11.42
C THR A 265 -16.54 4.82 -11.00
N PHE A 266 -17.09 4.36 -9.89
CA PHE A 266 -18.35 4.88 -9.39
C PHE A 266 -18.21 6.34 -8.97
N ASP A 267 -17.15 6.68 -8.23
CA ASP A 267 -17.01 8.03 -7.68
C ASP A 267 -16.54 9.06 -8.72
N PHE A 268 -15.67 8.67 -9.66
CA PHE A 268 -15.03 9.60 -10.62
C PHE A 268 -15.26 9.27 -12.10
N GLY A 269 -16.00 8.20 -12.40
CA GLY A 269 -16.29 7.76 -13.76
C GLY A 269 -15.16 6.97 -14.44
N TYR A 270 -15.43 6.50 -15.65
CA TYR A 270 -14.45 5.73 -16.44
C TYR A 270 -13.19 6.55 -16.77
N ILE A 271 -13.31 7.86 -17.01
CA ILE A 271 -12.13 8.72 -17.26
C ILE A 271 -11.25 8.80 -16.01
N GLY A 272 -11.86 8.98 -14.83
CA GLY A 272 -11.13 8.99 -13.56
C GLY A 272 -10.34 7.70 -13.34
N LEU A 273 -10.96 6.55 -13.63
CA LEU A 273 -10.27 5.25 -13.57
C LEU A 273 -9.10 5.19 -14.56
N ILE A 274 -9.30 5.56 -15.82
CA ILE A 274 -8.24 5.51 -16.84
C ILE A 274 -7.05 6.37 -16.44
N VAL A 275 -7.29 7.60 -15.96
CA VAL A 275 -6.24 8.50 -15.49
C VAL A 275 -5.47 7.89 -14.32
N LEU A 276 -6.15 7.27 -13.36
CA LEU A 276 -5.52 6.58 -12.24
C LEU A 276 -4.63 5.42 -12.70
N LEU A 277 -5.11 4.59 -13.62
CA LEU A 277 -4.36 3.45 -14.16
C LEU A 277 -3.12 3.92 -14.94
N LEU A 278 -3.26 4.98 -15.76
CA LEU A 278 -2.14 5.58 -16.47
C LEU A 278 -1.10 6.16 -15.50
N TRP A 279 -1.53 6.82 -14.43
CA TRP A 279 -0.63 7.33 -13.40
C TRP A 279 0.12 6.20 -12.67
N CYS A 280 -0.56 5.10 -12.35
CA CYS A 280 0.08 3.92 -11.77
C CYS A 280 1.15 3.34 -12.70
N LEU A 281 0.80 3.11 -13.97
CA LEU A 281 1.72 2.58 -14.98
C LEU A 281 2.91 3.51 -15.21
N ALA A 282 2.67 4.82 -15.32
CA ALA A 282 3.73 5.81 -15.48
C ALA A 282 4.70 5.81 -14.30
N THR A 283 4.18 5.77 -13.07
CA THR A 283 5.00 5.71 -11.83
C THR A 283 5.85 4.45 -11.78
N ILE A 284 5.28 3.29 -12.13
CA ILE A 284 5.99 2.00 -12.15
C ILE A 284 7.09 2.00 -13.23
N PHE A 285 6.75 2.41 -14.46
CA PHE A 285 7.70 2.49 -15.56
C PHE A 285 8.87 3.41 -15.23
N LEU A 286 8.57 4.59 -14.69
CA LEU A 286 9.56 5.55 -14.25
C LEU A 286 10.47 4.97 -13.16
N GLY A 287 9.90 4.32 -12.14
CA GLY A 287 10.66 3.69 -11.06
C GLY A 287 11.66 2.66 -11.59
N PHE A 288 11.23 1.79 -12.52
CA PHE A 288 12.13 0.82 -13.15
C PHE A 288 13.20 1.48 -14.02
N LYS A 289 12.87 2.55 -14.74
CA LYS A 289 13.83 3.32 -15.55
C LYS A 289 14.92 3.94 -14.68
N ILE A 290 14.55 4.58 -13.56
CA ILE A 290 15.50 5.16 -12.61
C ILE A 290 16.35 4.07 -11.97
N LEU A 291 15.74 2.93 -11.60
CA LEU A 291 16.47 1.81 -11.03
C LEU A 291 17.54 1.27 -11.98
N SER A 292 17.25 1.22 -13.29
CA SER A 292 18.24 0.87 -14.31
C SER A 292 19.43 1.83 -14.33
N ILE A 293 19.18 3.13 -14.20
CA ILE A 293 20.22 4.17 -14.18
C ILE A 293 21.09 4.05 -12.91
N TYR A 294 20.46 3.86 -11.74
CA TYR A 294 21.20 3.66 -10.48
C TYR A 294 22.07 2.41 -10.53
N ARG A 295 21.54 1.31 -11.08
CA ARG A 295 22.30 0.09 -11.28
C ARG A 295 23.49 0.30 -12.20
N GLU A 296 23.32 0.97 -13.32
CA GLU A 296 24.42 1.27 -14.25
C GLU A 296 25.52 2.10 -13.58
N LYS A 297 25.13 3.17 -12.87
CA LYS A 297 26.08 3.99 -12.09
C LYS A 297 26.84 3.16 -11.04
N ARG A 298 26.14 2.26 -10.32
CA ARG A 298 26.77 1.35 -9.34
C ARG A 298 27.73 0.37 -10.01
N GLU A 299 27.34 -0.26 -11.12
CA GLU A 299 28.18 -1.21 -11.87
C GLU A 299 29.43 -0.51 -12.43
N ASN A 300 29.34 0.79 -12.75
CA ASN A 300 30.46 1.65 -13.16
C ASN A 300 31.30 2.17 -11.97
N GLY A 301 31.00 1.77 -10.74
CA GLY A 301 31.80 2.07 -9.54
C GLY A 301 31.32 3.26 -8.71
N ASP A 302 30.26 3.96 -9.10
CA ASP A 302 29.70 5.06 -8.31
C ASP A 302 28.85 4.53 -7.14
N LYS A 303 29.30 4.82 -5.91
CA LYS A 303 28.66 4.36 -4.68
C LYS A 303 27.72 5.40 -4.06
N ARG A 304 27.64 6.62 -4.61
CA ARG A 304 26.90 7.73 -4.00
C ARG A 304 25.40 7.47 -3.92
N LEU A 305 24.86 6.77 -4.91
CA LEU A 305 23.41 6.56 -5.06
C LEU A 305 22.90 5.27 -4.43
N MET A 306 23.76 4.49 -3.77
CA MET A 306 23.40 3.19 -3.19
C MET A 306 22.21 3.28 -2.21
N GLY A 307 22.18 4.30 -1.35
CA GLY A 307 21.07 4.50 -0.40
C GLY A 307 19.76 4.82 -1.12
N ARG A 308 19.84 5.64 -2.16
CA ARG A 308 18.70 5.97 -3.04
C ARG A 308 18.21 4.74 -3.81
N GLU A 309 19.11 3.87 -4.28
CA GLU A 309 18.76 2.60 -4.93
C GLU A 309 17.94 1.70 -3.98
N ALA A 310 18.40 1.52 -2.73
CA ALA A 310 17.68 0.72 -1.75
C ALA A 310 16.30 1.30 -1.38
N LEU A 311 16.21 2.63 -1.22
CA LEU A 311 14.94 3.31 -0.95
C LEU A 311 13.96 3.16 -2.12
N LEU A 312 14.44 3.36 -3.36
CA LEU A 312 13.64 3.21 -4.57
C LEU A 312 13.12 1.78 -4.76
N ILE A 313 13.93 0.76 -4.47
CA ILE A 313 13.49 -0.64 -4.52
C ILE A 313 12.33 -0.87 -3.54
N GLY A 314 12.44 -0.38 -2.31
CA GLY A 314 11.37 -0.51 -1.32
C GLY A 314 10.11 0.27 -1.71
N SER A 315 10.26 1.52 -2.17
CA SER A 315 9.11 2.37 -2.51
C SER A 315 8.37 1.87 -3.74
N LEU A 316 9.10 1.43 -4.77
CA LEU A 316 8.52 0.82 -5.96
C LEU A 316 7.80 -0.49 -5.62
N THR A 317 8.39 -1.32 -4.76
CA THR A 317 7.75 -2.57 -4.32
C THR A 317 6.45 -2.30 -3.57
N ALA A 318 6.49 -1.39 -2.60
CA ALA A 318 5.32 -1.03 -1.80
C ALA A 318 4.22 -0.42 -2.66
N PHE A 319 4.59 0.46 -3.60
CA PHE A 319 3.66 1.07 -4.55
C PHE A 319 2.99 0.01 -5.43
N ILE A 320 3.76 -0.88 -6.08
CA ILE A 320 3.20 -1.94 -6.93
C ILE A 320 2.27 -2.85 -6.13
N ALA A 321 2.70 -3.27 -4.93
CA ALA A 321 1.88 -4.14 -4.09
C ALA A 321 0.56 -3.47 -3.70
N GLN A 322 0.60 -2.20 -3.31
CA GLN A 322 -0.60 -1.44 -2.98
C GLN A 322 -1.48 -1.17 -4.21
N SER A 323 -0.91 -0.87 -5.38
CA SER A 323 -1.67 -0.74 -6.63
C SER A 323 -2.43 -2.02 -6.93
N ILE A 324 -1.78 -3.19 -6.84
CA ILE A 324 -2.41 -4.46 -7.18
C ILE A 324 -3.51 -4.80 -6.17
N VAL A 325 -3.19 -4.83 -4.87
CA VAL A 325 -4.19 -5.18 -3.84
C VAL A 325 -5.31 -4.16 -3.80
N GLY A 326 -4.96 -2.88 -3.83
CA GLY A 326 -5.90 -1.81 -3.68
C GLY A 326 -6.87 -1.65 -4.85
N LEU A 327 -6.37 -1.71 -6.09
CA LEU A 327 -7.22 -1.53 -7.26
C LEU A 327 -8.01 -2.80 -7.57
N PHE A 328 -7.38 -3.97 -7.48
CA PHE A 328 -7.96 -5.19 -8.05
C PHE A 328 -8.53 -6.16 -7.02
N LEU A 329 -8.21 -6.00 -5.73
CA LEU A 329 -8.70 -6.92 -4.70
C LEU A 329 -9.62 -6.23 -3.70
N MET A 330 -9.20 -5.11 -3.09
CA MET A 330 -9.93 -4.50 -1.98
C MET A 330 -9.83 -2.98 -1.97
N ASN A 331 -10.96 -2.30 -2.18
CA ASN A 331 -11.03 -0.83 -2.17
C ASN A 331 -10.58 -0.19 -0.85
N ARG A 332 -10.74 -0.89 0.30
CA ARG A 332 -10.23 -0.41 1.62
C ARG A 332 -8.72 -0.10 1.59
N SER A 333 -7.97 -0.70 0.66
CA SER A 333 -6.54 -0.47 0.49
C SER A 333 -6.21 0.77 -0.39
N ILE A 334 -7.21 1.50 -0.90
CA ILE A 334 -7.08 2.81 -1.58
C ILE A 334 -8.19 3.77 -1.11
N ASN A 335 -8.53 3.74 0.18
CA ASN A 335 -9.48 4.69 0.75
C ASN A 335 -9.00 5.20 2.12
N GLY A 336 -9.36 6.43 2.47
CA GLY A 336 -8.94 7.11 3.68
C GLY A 336 -7.41 7.19 3.79
N THR A 337 -6.88 6.73 4.92
CA THR A 337 -5.44 6.69 5.23
C THR A 337 -4.65 5.80 4.26
N ALA A 338 -5.29 4.79 3.65
CA ALA A 338 -4.65 3.98 2.62
C ALA A 338 -4.44 4.77 1.32
N LEU A 339 -5.39 5.61 0.91
CA LEU A 339 -5.22 6.50 -0.25
C LEU A 339 -4.09 7.50 -0.02
N LEU A 340 -4.00 8.09 1.18
CA LEU A 340 -2.89 8.99 1.53
C LEU A 340 -1.53 8.27 1.42
N THR A 341 -1.46 7.04 1.94
CA THR A 341 -0.27 6.18 1.83
C THR A 341 0.08 5.87 0.38
N PHE A 342 -0.93 5.61 -0.45
CA PHE A 342 -0.76 5.30 -1.87
C PHE A 342 -0.15 6.47 -2.64
N LEU A 343 -0.68 7.68 -2.41
CA LEU A 343 -0.16 8.92 -2.98
C LEU A 343 1.28 9.19 -2.51
N PHE A 344 1.55 8.99 -1.21
CA PHE A 344 2.88 9.14 -0.64
C PHE A 344 3.91 8.18 -1.24
N LEU A 345 3.55 6.90 -1.43
CA LEU A 345 4.43 5.93 -2.08
C LEU A 345 4.69 6.29 -3.55
N GLY A 346 3.66 6.75 -4.28
CA GLY A 346 3.82 7.25 -5.64
C GLY A 346 4.77 8.45 -5.69
N ALA A 347 4.61 9.40 -4.78
CA ALA A 347 5.50 10.55 -4.63
C ALA A 347 6.95 10.11 -4.34
N LEU A 348 7.16 9.16 -3.42
CA LEU A 348 8.49 8.61 -3.12
C LEU A 348 9.16 7.98 -4.34
N VAL A 349 8.43 7.24 -5.17
CA VAL A 349 9.01 6.66 -6.40
C VAL A 349 9.42 7.76 -7.38
N THR A 350 8.49 8.65 -7.71
CA THR A 350 8.70 9.69 -8.73
C THR A 350 9.75 10.74 -8.35
N ALA A 351 9.90 11.03 -7.06
CA ALA A 351 10.82 12.05 -6.58
C ALA A 351 12.30 11.76 -6.87
N HIS A 352 12.66 10.51 -7.17
CA HIS A 352 14.00 10.14 -7.59
C HIS A 352 14.39 10.73 -8.96
N ILE A 353 13.44 11.23 -9.78
CA ILE A 353 13.76 11.90 -11.06
C ILE A 353 14.72 13.08 -10.86
N MET A 354 14.43 13.94 -9.87
CA MET A 354 15.17 15.18 -9.68
C MET A 354 16.63 14.93 -9.32
N SER A 355 16.89 13.85 -8.58
CA SER A 355 18.23 13.46 -8.16
C SER A 355 19.17 13.07 -9.31
N LEU A 356 18.62 12.71 -10.48
CA LEU A 356 19.40 12.38 -11.66
C LEU A 356 19.79 13.59 -12.49
N LYS A 357 19.14 14.75 -12.29
CA LYS A 357 19.42 16.00 -13.03
C LYS A 357 20.50 16.86 -12.39
N THR A 358 20.81 16.62 -11.11
CA THR A 358 21.77 17.42 -10.33
C THR A 358 23.21 16.88 -10.41
N GLU A 359 23.41 15.81 -11.17
CA GLU A 359 24.71 15.23 -11.55
C GLU A 359 24.79 15.16 -13.07
#